data_AF-A0A379UYU5-F1
#
_entry.id   AF-A0A379UYU5-F1
#
_cell.length_a   1.000
_cell.length_b   1.000
_cell.length_c   1.000
_cell.angle_alpha   90.00
_cell.angle_beta   90.00
_cell.angle_gamma   90.00
#
_symmetry.space_group_name_H-M   'P 1'
#
loop_
_entity.id
_entity.type
_entity.pdbx_description
1 polymer ?
#
loop_
_entity_poly.entity_id
_entity_poly.type
_entity_poly.pdbx_seq_one_letter_code
_entity_poly.pdbx_strand_id
1 'polypeptide(L)'
;MLDCTDNMATRQEINTACVELNTPLISASAVGFGGQLMVLTPPWEQGCYRCLWPDDVEPERNCRTAGIVGPVVGVMGALQALEAIKLLSGIETPSGELRLFDGKTASGAAWRCVVPAAVRYAEGDMQIQFNDEPMQCAEGQTVSGLLIQLNQLKPGAALALNQQILPREQWQQQIVQEGDQILLFQIIAGG
;
A
#
# COMPACT_ATOMS: atom_id res chain seq x y z
N MET A 1 -0.01 15.99 -1.22
CA MET A 1 0.57 15.51 -2.49
C MET A 1 -0.55 15.03 -3.40
N LEU A 2 -0.45 15.29 -4.71
CA LEU A 2 -1.35 14.72 -5.73
C LEU A 2 -0.57 13.64 -6.49
N ASP A 3 -1.07 12.40 -6.45
CA ASP A 3 -0.53 11.32 -7.27
C ASP A 3 -1.36 11.17 -8.56
N CYS A 4 -0.72 11.53 -9.67
CA CYS A 4 -1.29 11.47 -11.01
C CYS A 4 -0.48 10.53 -11.92
N THR A 5 0.26 9.59 -11.34
CA THR A 5 1.14 8.65 -12.06
C THR A 5 0.34 7.48 -12.64
N ASP A 6 0.92 6.72 -13.57
CA ASP A 6 0.20 5.68 -14.32
C ASP A 6 0.67 4.25 -14.02
N ASN A 7 1.52 4.07 -13.00
CA ASN A 7 2.09 2.77 -12.65
C ASN A 7 2.11 2.55 -11.12
N MET A 8 1.93 1.31 -10.69
CA MET A 8 1.84 0.87 -9.30
C MET A 8 3.12 1.15 -8.51
N ALA A 9 4.30 0.89 -9.09
CA ALA A 9 5.57 1.07 -8.39
C ALA A 9 5.75 2.52 -7.89
N THR A 10 5.51 3.51 -8.76
CA THR A 10 5.60 4.93 -8.38
C THR A 10 4.51 5.32 -7.37
N ARG A 11 3.31 4.75 -7.46
CA ARG A 11 2.23 4.98 -6.47
C ARG A 11 2.65 4.52 -5.07
N GLN A 12 3.32 3.37 -4.99
CA GLN A 12 3.82 2.82 -3.73
C GLN A 12 4.95 3.68 -3.15
N GLU A 13 5.91 4.11 -3.98
CA GLU A 13 6.97 5.04 -3.56
C GLU A 13 6.41 6.37 -3.05
N ILE A 14 5.45 6.96 -3.77
CA ILE A 14 4.75 8.18 -3.36
C ILE A 14 4.02 7.97 -2.04
N ASN A 15 3.33 6.84 -1.89
CA ASN A 15 2.62 6.50 -0.65
C ASN A 15 3.58 6.42 0.53
N THR A 16 4.68 5.67 0.41
CA THR A 16 5.70 5.56 1.46
C THR A 16 6.20 6.94 1.88
N ALA A 17 6.59 7.78 0.92
CA ALA A 17 7.06 9.13 1.21
C ALA A 17 6.00 10.01 1.89
N CYS A 18 4.73 9.91 1.48
CA CYS A 18 3.64 10.67 2.08
C CYS A 18 3.38 10.26 3.53
N VAL A 19 3.46 8.97 3.83
CA VAL A 19 3.31 8.48 5.20
C VAL A 19 4.48 8.94 6.06
N GLU A 20 5.72 8.70 5.63
CA GLU A 20 6.93 9.08 6.39
C GLU A 20 6.96 10.59 6.72
N LEU A 21 6.47 11.42 5.80
CA LEU A 21 6.44 12.88 5.94
C LEU A 21 5.11 13.42 6.50
N ASN A 22 4.19 12.56 6.94
CA ASN A 22 2.86 12.95 7.40
C ASN A 22 2.14 13.96 6.47
N THR A 23 2.26 13.73 5.17
CA THR A 23 1.73 14.61 4.14
C THR A 23 0.50 13.98 3.49
N PRO A 24 -0.70 14.60 3.54
CA PRO A 24 -1.89 14.05 2.90
C PRO A 24 -1.67 13.66 1.44
N LEU A 25 -2.21 12.52 1.04
CA LEU A 25 -2.11 11.98 -0.32
C LEU A 25 -3.49 11.92 -0.96
N ILE A 26 -3.62 12.49 -2.16
CA ILE A 26 -4.79 12.32 -3.02
C ILE A 26 -4.34 11.57 -4.27
N SER A 27 -4.74 10.30 -4.38
CA SER A 27 -4.40 9.45 -5.51
C SER A 27 -5.65 9.20 -6.35
N ALA A 28 -5.51 9.30 -7.67
CA ALA A 28 -6.52 8.86 -8.61
C ALA A 28 -5.92 8.04 -9.74
N SER A 29 -6.75 7.23 -10.38
CA SER A 29 -6.41 6.54 -11.61
C SER A 29 -7.65 6.34 -12.47
N ALA A 30 -7.44 6.02 -13.74
CA ALA A 30 -8.54 5.69 -14.64
C ALA A 30 -8.08 4.68 -15.68
N VAL A 31 -8.98 3.78 -16.08
CA VAL A 31 -8.74 2.84 -17.18
C VAL A 31 -10.05 2.59 -17.95
N GLY A 32 -10.00 2.68 -19.27
CA GLY A 32 -11.18 2.59 -20.13
C GLY A 32 -12.22 3.64 -19.75
N PHE A 33 -13.33 3.19 -19.15
CA PHE A 33 -14.41 4.04 -18.66
C PHE A 33 -14.50 4.09 -17.12
N GLY A 34 -13.61 3.40 -16.44
CA GLY A 34 -13.55 3.36 -14.98
C GLY A 34 -12.60 4.41 -14.45
N GLY A 35 -12.93 4.98 -13.29
CA GLY A 35 -12.07 5.86 -12.52
C GLY A 35 -12.07 5.47 -11.05
N GLN A 36 -10.98 5.78 -10.36
CA GLN A 36 -10.90 5.65 -8.91
C GLN A 36 -10.21 6.88 -8.30
N LEU A 37 -10.66 7.27 -7.12
CA LEU A 37 -10.14 8.40 -6.36
C LEU A 37 -10.15 8.07 -4.87
N MET A 38 -9.07 8.40 -4.18
CA MET A 38 -8.94 8.24 -2.74
C MET A 38 -8.21 9.41 -2.12
N VAL A 39 -8.68 9.84 -0.95
CA VAL A 39 -8.03 10.85 -0.10
C VAL A 39 -7.55 10.15 1.16
N LEU A 40 -6.25 10.22 1.41
CA LEU A 40 -5.58 9.64 2.56
C LEU A 40 -4.93 10.76 3.37
N THR A 41 -5.21 10.81 4.66
CA THR A 41 -4.73 11.87 5.55
C THR A 41 -4.11 11.26 6.80
N PRO A 42 -3.07 11.87 7.38
CA PRO A 42 -2.67 11.58 8.76
C PRO A 42 -3.86 11.73 9.73
N PRO A 43 -3.94 10.95 10.82
CA PRO A 43 -2.96 9.95 11.27
C PRO A 43 -3.19 8.55 10.63
N TRP A 44 -3.72 8.50 9.40
CA TRP A 44 -3.86 7.26 8.62
C TRP A 44 -4.81 6.23 9.25
N GLU A 45 -5.82 6.69 10.00
CA GLU A 45 -6.77 5.81 10.72
C GLU A 45 -7.43 4.75 9.83
N GLN A 46 -7.66 5.08 8.56
CA GLN A 46 -8.29 4.19 7.57
C GLN A 46 -7.27 3.40 6.72
N GLY A 47 -5.98 3.46 7.04
CA GLY A 47 -4.91 2.84 6.25
C GLY A 47 -4.22 3.83 5.30
N CYS A 48 -3.24 3.31 4.57
CA CYS A 48 -2.58 4.01 3.46
C CYS A 48 -2.91 3.34 2.11
N TYR A 49 -2.32 3.82 1.02
CA TYR A 49 -2.49 3.22 -0.30
C TYR A 49 -2.06 1.74 -0.30
N ARG A 50 -0.92 1.43 0.32
CA ARG A 50 -0.40 0.06 0.44
C ARG A 50 -1.29 -0.87 1.27
N CYS A 51 -2.05 -0.34 2.23
CA CYS A 51 -3.00 -1.14 3.01
C CYS A 51 -4.13 -1.71 2.13
N LEU A 52 -4.50 -0.98 1.07
CA LEU A 52 -5.51 -1.41 0.11
C LEU A 52 -4.91 -2.22 -1.05
N TRP A 53 -3.70 -1.85 -1.49
CA TRP A 53 -2.95 -2.57 -2.52
C TRP A 53 -1.56 -2.95 -1.97
N PRO A 54 -1.41 -4.13 -1.33
CA PRO A 54 -0.15 -4.51 -0.68
C PRO A 54 0.97 -4.88 -1.67
N ASP A 55 0.58 -5.34 -2.85
CA ASP A 55 1.47 -5.82 -3.90
C ASP A 55 1.88 -4.70 -4.85
N ASP A 56 3.12 -4.78 -5.34
CA ASP A 56 3.66 -3.88 -6.37
C ASP A 56 3.31 -4.37 -7.79
N VAL A 57 2.42 -5.35 -7.91
CA VAL A 57 2.04 -5.99 -9.18
C VAL A 57 1.10 -5.09 -9.97
N GLU A 58 1.48 -4.79 -11.20
CA GLU A 58 0.63 -4.06 -12.14
C GLU A 58 -0.63 -4.86 -12.51
N PRO A 59 -1.81 -4.23 -12.52
CA PRO A 59 -3.00 -4.85 -13.08
C PRO A 59 -2.78 -5.18 -14.58
N GLU A 60 -3.22 -6.37 -15.01
CA GLU A 60 -3.14 -6.78 -16.43
C GLU A 60 -3.77 -5.75 -17.38
N ARG A 61 -4.82 -5.07 -16.91
CA ARG A 61 -5.51 -3.98 -17.61
C ARG A 61 -5.14 -2.65 -17.00
N ASN A 62 -4.27 -1.91 -17.67
CA ASN A 62 -3.87 -0.56 -17.31
C ASN A 62 -4.13 0.43 -18.45
N CYS A 63 -3.81 1.71 -18.24
CA CYS A 63 -3.99 2.78 -19.24
C CYS A 63 -3.33 2.44 -20.59
N ARG A 64 -2.15 1.81 -20.55
CA ARG A 64 -1.33 1.52 -21.73
C ARG A 64 -1.85 0.30 -22.51
N THR A 65 -2.37 -0.70 -21.80
CA THR A 65 -2.85 -1.96 -22.41
C THR A 65 -4.33 -1.91 -22.80
N ALA A 66 -5.18 -1.25 -22.01
CA ALA A 66 -6.62 -1.20 -22.23
C ALA A 66 -7.12 0.12 -22.84
N GLY A 67 -6.28 1.16 -22.87
CA GLY A 67 -6.66 2.52 -23.26
C GLY A 67 -7.45 3.26 -22.18
N ILE A 68 -7.64 4.57 -22.38
CA ILE A 68 -8.37 5.45 -21.47
C ILE A 68 -9.22 6.47 -22.24
N VAL A 69 -10.48 6.64 -21.83
CA VAL A 69 -11.38 7.67 -22.36
C VAL A 69 -11.03 9.02 -21.75
N GLY A 70 -10.67 9.99 -22.60
CA GLY A 70 -10.20 11.33 -22.19
C GLY A 70 -11.08 12.04 -21.15
N PRO A 71 -12.41 12.12 -21.34
CA PRO A 71 -13.32 12.68 -20.34
C PRO A 71 -13.25 12.01 -18.96
N VAL A 72 -13.01 10.69 -18.88
CA VAL A 72 -12.95 9.97 -17.61
C VAL A 72 -11.73 10.38 -16.80
N VAL A 73 -10.55 10.39 -17.43
CA VAL A 73 -9.33 10.87 -16.75
C VAL A 73 -9.40 12.37 -16.44
N GLY A 74 -10.08 13.16 -17.28
CA GLY A 74 -10.36 14.58 -17.00
C GLY A 74 -11.20 14.77 -15.73
N VAL A 75 -12.25 13.98 -15.54
CA VAL A 75 -13.07 14.00 -14.31
C VAL A 75 -12.24 13.60 -13.10
N MET A 76 -11.40 12.55 -13.19
CA MET A 76 -10.52 12.15 -12.07
C MET A 76 -9.57 13.28 -11.65
N GLY A 77 -8.89 13.92 -12.61
CA GLY A 77 -7.97 15.03 -12.33
C GLY A 77 -8.68 16.25 -11.72
N ALA A 78 -9.86 16.59 -12.23
CA ALA A 78 -10.66 17.70 -11.69
C ALA A 78 -11.08 17.44 -10.23
N LEU A 79 -11.48 16.20 -9.91
CA LEU A 79 -11.82 15.83 -8.55
C LEU A 79 -10.60 15.81 -7.63
N GLN A 80 -9.44 15.31 -8.07
CA GLN A 80 -8.20 15.42 -7.29
C GLN A 80 -7.89 16.87 -6.90
N ALA A 81 -8.02 17.79 -7.86
CA ALA A 81 -7.82 19.22 -7.60
C ALA A 81 -8.83 19.78 -6.61
N LEU A 82 -10.11 19.40 -6.73
CA LEU A 82 -11.16 19.80 -5.80
C LEU A 82 -10.88 19.32 -4.37
N GLU A 83 -10.44 18.08 -4.20
CA GLU A 83 -10.06 17.54 -2.89
C GLU A 83 -8.85 18.28 -2.30
N ALA A 84 -7.86 18.62 -3.11
CA ALA A 84 -6.73 19.41 -2.66
C ALA A 84 -7.16 20.80 -2.19
N ILE A 85 -8.04 21.48 -2.94
CA ILE A 85 -8.58 22.80 -2.54
C ILE A 85 -9.31 22.68 -1.21
N LYS A 86 -10.17 21.68 -1.01
CA LYS A 86 -10.87 21.48 0.26
C LYS A 86 -9.91 21.26 1.42
N LEU A 87 -8.93 20.38 1.28
CA LEU A 87 -7.92 20.14 2.33
C LEU A 87 -7.14 21.42 2.66
N LEU A 88 -6.67 22.15 1.64
CA LEU A 88 -5.88 23.39 1.85
C LEU A 88 -6.71 24.53 2.45
N SER A 89 -8.03 24.52 2.27
CA SER A 89 -8.95 25.51 2.83
C SER A 89 -9.55 25.11 4.17
N GLY A 90 -9.19 23.94 4.72
CA GLY A 90 -9.74 23.42 5.98
C GLY A 90 -11.20 22.95 5.86
N ILE A 91 -11.71 22.73 4.65
CA ILE A 91 -13.03 22.14 4.43
C ILE A 91 -12.92 20.63 4.66
N GLU A 92 -13.80 20.12 5.51
CA GLU A 92 -13.87 18.70 5.81
C GLU A 92 -14.04 17.87 4.52
N THR A 93 -13.21 16.85 4.41
CA THR A 93 -13.13 15.99 3.24
C THR A 93 -13.19 14.54 3.71
N PRO A 94 -14.11 13.72 3.18
CA PRO A 94 -14.13 12.29 3.49
C PRO A 94 -12.78 11.66 3.15
N SER A 95 -12.09 11.14 4.16
CA SER A 95 -10.84 10.39 4.03
C SER A 95 -11.09 8.89 4.17
N GLY A 96 -10.21 8.08 3.57
CA GLY A 96 -10.26 6.63 3.73
C GLY A 96 -11.38 5.91 2.96
N GLU A 97 -12.07 6.61 2.06
CA GLU A 97 -13.01 5.99 1.11
C GLU A 97 -12.42 5.87 -0.29
N LEU A 98 -12.63 4.71 -0.91
CA LEU A 98 -12.37 4.51 -2.33
C LEU A 98 -13.62 4.89 -3.12
N ARG A 99 -13.53 6.00 -3.86
CA ARG A 99 -14.58 6.44 -4.78
C ARG A 99 -14.34 5.84 -6.15
N LEU A 100 -15.29 5.03 -6.60
CA LEU A 100 -15.28 4.37 -7.90
C LEU A 100 -16.26 5.08 -8.85
N PHE A 101 -15.76 5.39 -10.04
CA PHE A 101 -16.51 5.96 -11.14
C PHE A 101 -16.71 4.92 -12.24
N ASP A 102 -17.95 4.76 -12.70
CA ASP A 102 -18.28 3.98 -13.90
C ASP A 102 -18.95 4.87 -14.95
N GLY A 103 -18.24 5.08 -16.07
CA GLY A 103 -18.71 5.86 -17.21
C GLY A 103 -19.46 5.05 -18.27
N LYS A 104 -19.65 3.72 -18.13
CA LYS A 104 -20.36 2.87 -19.12
C LYS A 104 -21.85 2.75 -18.88
N THR A 105 -22.32 3.08 -17.69
CA THR A 105 -23.70 2.81 -17.28
C THR A 105 -24.70 3.53 -18.17
N ALA A 106 -25.69 2.77 -18.68
CA ALA A 106 -26.70 3.26 -19.63
C ALA A 106 -27.61 4.37 -19.04
N SER A 107 -27.65 4.47 -17.71
CA SER A 107 -28.41 5.47 -16.94
C SER A 107 -27.66 6.79 -16.73
N GLY A 108 -26.45 6.95 -17.29
CA GLY A 108 -25.51 8.02 -16.95
C GLY A 108 -24.42 7.54 -16.00
N ALA A 109 -23.36 8.34 -15.80
CA ALA A 109 -22.22 7.96 -14.98
C ALA A 109 -22.61 7.63 -13.53
N ALA A 110 -22.07 6.55 -12.99
CA ALA A 110 -22.36 6.08 -11.63
C ALA A 110 -21.16 6.24 -10.70
N TRP A 111 -21.45 6.53 -9.43
CA TRP A 111 -20.47 6.62 -8.35
C TRP A 111 -20.77 5.58 -7.27
N ARG A 112 -19.72 4.97 -6.74
CA ARG A 112 -19.80 4.10 -5.57
C ARG A 112 -18.68 4.42 -4.61
N CYS A 113 -19.01 4.69 -3.36
CA CYS A 113 -18.03 4.72 -2.28
C CYS A 113 -17.88 3.31 -1.70
N VAL A 114 -16.64 2.87 -1.55
CA VAL A 114 -16.30 1.66 -0.81
C VAL A 114 -15.37 2.08 0.31
N VAL A 115 -15.75 1.79 1.55
CA VAL A 115 -14.83 1.89 2.68
C VAL A 115 -14.07 0.56 2.69
N PRO A 116 -12.75 0.54 2.42
CA PRO A 116 -11.97 -0.66 2.58
C PRO A 116 -12.20 -1.22 3.99
N ALA A 117 -12.35 -2.54 4.11
CA ALA A 117 -12.33 -3.16 5.44
C ALA A 117 -11.09 -2.63 6.16
N ALA A 118 -11.25 -2.05 7.35
CA ALA A 118 -10.22 -1.28 8.04
C ALA A 118 -8.92 -2.09 8.18
N VAL A 119 -8.05 -1.97 7.18
CA VAL A 119 -6.65 -2.34 7.30
C VAL A 119 -6.05 -1.14 7.98
N ARG A 120 -6.12 -1.15 9.31
CA ARG A 120 -5.55 -0.09 10.14
C ARG A 120 -4.13 0.16 9.66
N TYR A 121 -3.78 1.42 9.40
CA TYR A 121 -2.38 1.78 9.41
C TYR A 121 -1.94 1.55 10.86
N ALA A 122 -1.20 0.47 11.08
CA ALA A 122 -0.75 0.16 12.41
C ALA A 122 0.35 1.16 12.76
N GLU A 123 -0.05 2.25 13.41
CA GLU A 123 0.80 3.10 14.24
C GLU A 123 1.19 2.35 15.54
N GLY A 124 1.45 1.05 15.43
CA GLY A 124 2.00 0.19 16.47
C GLY A 124 3.35 -0.28 15.96
N ASP A 125 4.42 0.37 16.44
CA ASP A 125 5.76 -0.17 16.30
C ASP A 125 5.80 -1.51 17.06
N MET A 126 5.65 -2.60 16.32
CA MET A 126 5.69 -3.94 16.86
C MET A 126 7.15 -4.25 17.23
N GLN A 127 7.40 -4.50 18.52
CA GLN A 127 8.73 -4.79 19.03
C GLN A 127 9.05 -6.27 18.80
N ILE A 128 10.12 -6.54 18.05
CA ILE A 128 10.61 -7.89 17.78
C ILE A 128 12.10 -7.98 18.09
N GLN A 129 12.64 -9.19 18.13
CA GLN A 129 14.08 -9.44 18.18
C GLN A 129 14.55 -9.97 16.83
N PHE A 130 15.49 -9.28 16.18
CA PHE A 130 16.09 -9.72 14.92
C PHE A 130 17.60 -9.93 15.12
N ASN A 131 18.06 -11.18 14.99
CA ASN A 131 19.44 -11.58 15.28
C ASN A 131 19.92 -11.09 16.66
N ASP A 132 19.08 -11.32 17.68
CA ASP A 132 19.29 -10.93 19.07
C ASP A 132 19.29 -9.42 19.36
N GLU A 133 19.04 -8.57 18.35
CA GLU A 133 18.89 -7.12 18.51
C GLU A 133 17.41 -6.72 18.53
N PRO A 134 16.97 -5.88 19.48
CA PRO A 134 15.60 -5.37 19.49
C PRO A 134 15.38 -4.44 18.30
N MET A 135 14.25 -4.59 17.62
CA MET A 135 13.86 -3.70 16.52
C MET A 135 12.35 -3.49 16.46
N GLN A 136 11.97 -2.38 15.84
CA GLN A 136 10.59 -2.03 15.57
C GLN A 136 10.23 -2.39 14.13
N CYS A 137 9.03 -2.93 13.92
CA CYS A 137 8.49 -3.22 12.60
C CYS A 137 6.98 -2.95 12.55
N ALA A 138 6.42 -2.83 11.35
CA ALA A 138 5.00 -2.55 11.19
C ALA A 138 4.16 -3.80 11.48
N GLU A 139 3.03 -3.66 12.18
CA GLU A 139 2.09 -4.79 12.32
C GLU A 139 1.56 -5.24 10.96
N GLY A 140 1.26 -6.55 10.84
CA GLY A 140 0.75 -7.13 9.59
C GLY A 140 1.81 -7.32 8.50
N GLN A 141 3.08 -7.00 8.78
CA GLN A 141 4.19 -7.25 7.86
C GLN A 141 4.49 -8.77 7.78
N THR A 142 4.75 -9.26 6.57
CA THR A 142 5.19 -10.65 6.36
C THR A 142 6.70 -10.78 6.61
N VAL A 143 7.17 -11.98 6.96
CA VAL A 143 8.60 -12.25 7.13
C VAL A 143 9.40 -11.85 5.87
N SER A 144 8.87 -12.16 4.68
CA SER A 144 9.49 -11.74 3.41
C SER A 144 9.52 -10.21 3.25
N GLY A 145 8.43 -9.52 3.61
CA GLY A 145 8.36 -8.07 3.55
C GLY A 145 9.39 -7.41 4.48
N LEU A 146 9.54 -7.93 5.70
CA LEU A 146 10.54 -7.49 6.67
C LEU A 146 11.96 -7.67 6.14
N LEU A 147 12.28 -8.84 5.57
CA LEU A 147 13.62 -9.12 5.03
C LEU A 147 13.97 -8.25 3.81
N ILE A 148 12.98 -7.89 2.99
CA ILE A 148 13.17 -6.96 1.86
C ILE A 148 13.49 -5.57 2.39
N GLN A 149 12.72 -5.07 3.36
CA GLN A 149 12.95 -3.77 4.00
C GLN A 149 14.35 -3.67 4.64
N LEU A 150 14.81 -4.76 5.29
CA LEU A 150 16.13 -4.82 5.91
C LEU A 150 17.27 -5.10 4.91
N ASN A 151 16.97 -5.28 3.61
CA ASN A 151 17.92 -5.70 2.59
C ASN A 151 18.69 -6.99 2.97
N GLN A 152 18.00 -7.93 3.61
CA GLN A 152 18.55 -9.21 4.08
C GLN A 152 18.01 -10.43 3.33
N LEU A 153 17.10 -10.25 2.37
CA LEU A 153 16.60 -11.34 1.54
C LEU A 153 17.67 -11.83 0.54
N LYS A 154 18.62 -12.63 1.03
CA LYS A 154 19.77 -13.14 0.28
C LYS A 154 19.59 -14.61 -0.12
N PRO A 155 20.18 -15.07 -1.25
CA PRO A 155 20.29 -16.49 -1.55
C PRO A 155 21.08 -17.22 -0.45
N GLY A 156 20.69 -18.45 -0.12
CA GLY A 156 21.37 -19.26 0.91
C GLY A 156 21.09 -18.87 2.36
N ALA A 157 20.22 -17.88 2.59
CA ALA A 157 19.74 -17.55 3.92
C ALA A 157 18.65 -18.54 4.39
N ALA A 158 18.71 -18.91 5.65
CA ALA A 158 17.69 -19.63 6.40
C ALA A 158 17.26 -18.79 7.60
N LEU A 159 16.02 -18.99 8.03
CA LEU A 159 15.40 -18.20 9.08
C LEU A 159 14.78 -19.14 10.11
N ALA A 160 15.04 -18.86 11.38
CA ALA A 160 14.28 -19.41 12.49
C ALA A 160 13.35 -18.33 13.05
N LEU A 161 12.08 -18.68 13.23
CA LEU A 161 11.08 -17.87 13.92
C LEU A 161 10.76 -18.57 15.24
N ASN A 162 10.95 -17.88 16.36
CA ASN A 162 10.69 -18.41 17.71
C ASN A 162 11.35 -19.79 17.93
N GLN A 163 12.65 -19.87 17.58
CA GLN A 163 13.49 -21.08 17.67
C GLN A 163 13.11 -22.24 16.73
N GLN A 164 12.15 -22.05 15.82
CA GLN A 164 11.75 -23.05 14.84
C GLN A 164 12.16 -22.62 13.43
N ILE A 165 12.74 -23.53 12.64
CA ILE A 165 13.09 -23.25 11.24
C ILE A 165 11.81 -22.99 10.44
N LEU A 166 11.70 -21.79 9.87
CA LEU A 166 10.59 -21.41 9.01
C LEU A 166 10.96 -21.71 7.54
N PRO A 167 10.28 -22.66 6.87
CA PRO A 167 10.55 -22.98 5.48
C PRO A 167 10.39 -21.76 4.57
N ARG A 168 11.23 -21.64 3.55
CA ARG A 168 11.30 -20.44 2.69
C ARG A 168 9.98 -20.16 1.97
N GLU A 169 9.24 -21.21 1.59
CA GLU A 169 7.90 -21.08 0.98
C GLU A 169 6.87 -20.39 1.89
N GLN A 170 7.06 -20.42 3.21
CA GLN A 170 6.14 -19.80 4.16
C GLN A 170 6.43 -18.32 4.42
N TRP A 171 7.58 -17.79 3.97
CA TRP A 171 8.01 -16.42 4.33
C TRP A 171 7.08 -15.33 3.78
N GLN A 172 6.41 -15.58 2.66
CA GLN A 172 5.45 -14.63 2.07
C GLN A 172 4.10 -14.62 2.78
N GLN A 173 3.76 -15.68 3.53
CA GLN A 173 2.46 -15.86 4.18
C GLN A 173 2.55 -15.67 5.70
N GLN A 174 3.71 -15.96 6.29
CA GLN A 174 3.93 -15.82 7.72
C GLN A 174 3.98 -14.33 8.10
N ILE A 175 3.01 -13.91 8.90
CA ILE A 175 2.93 -12.57 9.48
C ILE A 175 3.80 -12.54 10.75
N VAL A 176 4.57 -11.46 10.90
CA VAL A 176 5.35 -11.18 12.10
C VAL A 176 4.41 -10.69 13.21
N GLN A 177 4.63 -11.13 14.44
CA GLN A 177 3.85 -10.76 15.62
C GLN A 177 4.71 -10.07 16.68
N GLU A 178 4.04 -9.37 17.60
CA GLU A 178 4.68 -8.68 18.74
C GLU A 178 5.48 -9.68 19.59
N GLY A 179 6.74 -9.35 19.84
CA GLY A 179 7.66 -10.17 20.61
C GLY A 179 8.30 -11.33 19.85
N ASP A 180 8.08 -11.45 18.53
CA ASP A 180 8.70 -12.51 17.73
C ASP A 180 10.23 -12.44 17.77
N GLN A 181 10.86 -13.61 17.81
CA GLN A 181 12.30 -13.79 17.70
C GLN A 181 12.66 -14.34 16.33
N ILE A 182 13.29 -13.51 15.50
CA ILE A 182 13.73 -13.84 14.16
C ILE A 182 15.25 -13.97 14.14
N LEU A 183 15.74 -15.17 13.83
CA LEU A 183 17.16 -15.44 13.62
C LEU A 183 17.41 -15.79 12.16
N LEU A 184 18.11 -14.91 11.44
CA LEU A 184 18.54 -15.09 10.07
C LEU A 184 20.01 -15.52 10.03
N PHE A 185 20.29 -16.65 9.41
CA PHE A 185 21.63 -17.20 9.28
C PHE A 185 21.87 -17.74 7.87
N GLN A 186 23.14 -17.85 7.47
CA GLN A 186 23.49 -18.48 6.20
C GLN A 186 23.71 -19.96 6.40
N ILE A 187 23.14 -20.76 5.50
CA ILE A 187 23.49 -22.16 5.40
C ILE A 187 24.88 -22.22 4.76
N ILE A 188 25.90 -22.52 5.57
CA ILE A 188 27.18 -22.96 5.05
C ILE A 188 26.96 -24.40 4.59
N ALA A 189 27.02 -24.64 3.28
CA ALA A 189 27.09 -26.00 2.76
C ALA A 189 28.41 -26.63 3.22
N GLY A 190 28.40 -27.26 4.39
CA GLY A 190 29.37 -28.29 4.77
C GLY A 190 29.04 -29.55 3.96
N GLY A 191 30.07 -30.16 3.36
CA GLY A 191 29.97 -31.28 2.41
C GLY A 191 29.41 -32.58 2.96
#